data_AF-A0A9W9LV74-F1
#
_entry.id   AF-A0A9W9LV74-F1
#
_cell.length_a   1.000
_cell.length_b   1.000
_cell.length_c   1.000
_cell.angle_alpha   90.00
_cell.angle_beta   90.00
_cell.angle_gamma   90.00
#
_symmetry.space_group_name_H-M   'P 1'
#
loop_
_entity.id
_entity.type
_entity.pdbx_description
1 polymer ?
#
loop_
_entity_poly.entity_id
_entity_poly.type
_entity_poly.pdbx_seq_one_letter_code
_entity_poly.pdbx_strand_id
1 'polypeptide(L)'
;MIDPGDRFFSEGQGYFGPRDNPTTETHCNVWDWDQLRMVKVKGTAKLFPPEVETEILVFAQFADLLSPEIHAITVNDDGLLTGVSTDPEEDNTMFTGYLSFSNVESLADCRTIQYFKLQEIDRLGPGVDLLSYEVESGNPHKVVFKFNPMGKPSQKKERKKSTLTFWQKNKALE
;
A
#
# COMPACT_ATOMS: atom_id res chain seq x y z
N MET A 1 -1.62 9.03 -12.57
CA MET A 1 -2.26 7.71 -12.31
C MET A 1 -1.18 6.66 -12.49
N ILE A 2 -1.04 5.72 -11.55
CA ILE A 2 0.00 4.67 -11.64
C ILE A 2 -0.29 3.80 -12.87
N ASP A 3 0.75 3.32 -13.55
CA ASP A 3 0.58 2.32 -14.62
C ASP A 3 -0.22 1.12 -14.07
N PRO A 4 -1.30 0.68 -14.75
CA PRO A 4 -2.09 -0.47 -14.30
C PRO A 4 -1.25 -1.72 -14.00
N GLY A 5 -0.15 -1.95 -14.71
CA GLY A 5 0.76 -3.07 -14.49
C GLY A 5 1.56 -2.98 -13.19
N ASP A 6 1.75 -1.77 -12.67
CA ASP A 6 2.55 -1.48 -11.47
C ASP A 6 1.67 -1.19 -10.24
N ARG A 7 0.34 -1.07 -10.41
CA ARG A 7 -0.58 -0.67 -9.34
C ARG A 7 -0.60 -1.65 -8.17
N PHE A 8 -0.43 -2.94 -8.42
CA PHE A 8 -0.62 -3.99 -7.42
C PHE A 8 0.67 -4.70 -7.07
N PHE A 9 0.78 -5.13 -5.82
CA PHE A 9 1.87 -5.96 -5.33
C PHE A 9 1.30 -7.11 -4.48
N SER A 10 1.74 -8.35 -4.71
CA SER A 10 1.32 -9.52 -3.94
C SER A 10 2.40 -9.92 -2.92
N GLU A 11 1.99 -10.27 -1.70
CA GLU A 11 2.87 -10.93 -0.73
C GLU A 11 3.07 -12.43 -1.01
N GLY A 12 2.44 -12.96 -2.05
CA GLY A 12 2.42 -14.37 -2.39
C GLY A 12 1.31 -15.16 -1.70
N GLN A 13 1.18 -16.42 -2.11
CA GLN A 13 0.09 -17.30 -1.73
C GLN A 13 0.43 -18.16 -0.49
N GLY A 14 -0.44 -18.11 0.52
CA GLY A 14 -0.46 -19.00 1.67
C GLY A 14 -1.43 -20.16 1.44
N TYR A 15 -1.02 -21.39 1.76
CA TYR A 15 -1.82 -22.60 1.57
C TYR A 15 -2.10 -23.29 2.90
N PHE A 16 -3.36 -23.63 3.14
CA PHE A 16 -3.83 -24.30 4.36
C PHE A 16 -3.99 -25.80 4.13
N GLY A 17 -2.92 -26.44 3.66
CA GLY A 17 -2.90 -27.86 3.28
C GLY A 17 -1.89 -28.15 2.17
N PRO A 18 -1.92 -29.36 1.58
CA PRO A 18 -1.10 -29.72 0.43
C PRO A 18 -1.38 -28.77 -0.75
N ARG A 19 -0.32 -28.19 -1.32
CA ARG A 19 -0.42 -27.18 -2.41
C ARG A 19 -0.95 -27.78 -3.72
N ASP A 20 -0.69 -29.06 -3.90
CA ASP A 20 -1.08 -29.91 -5.02
C ASP A 20 -2.54 -30.39 -4.94
N ASN A 21 -3.21 -30.20 -3.81
CA ASN A 21 -4.65 -30.45 -3.71
C ASN A 21 -5.45 -29.21 -4.17
N PRO A 22 -6.21 -29.28 -5.28
CA PRO A 22 -6.95 -28.13 -5.82
C PRO A 22 -8.01 -27.56 -4.88
N THR A 23 -8.49 -28.34 -3.90
CA THR A 23 -9.48 -27.86 -2.93
C THR A 23 -8.85 -27.23 -1.69
N THR A 24 -7.52 -27.18 -1.59
CA THR A 24 -6.83 -26.56 -0.47
C THR A 24 -7.18 -25.08 -0.41
N GLU A 25 -7.65 -24.63 0.74
CA GLU A 25 -7.88 -23.21 0.99
C GLU A 25 -6.58 -22.44 0.89
N THR A 26 -6.67 -21.27 0.28
CA THR A 26 -5.54 -20.37 0.10
C THR A 26 -5.97 -18.94 0.31
N HIS A 27 -5.02 -18.13 0.75
CA HIS A 27 -5.15 -16.70 0.70
C HIS A 27 -3.85 -16.04 0.24
N CYS A 28 -3.96 -14.80 -0.20
CA CYS A 28 -2.85 -13.92 -0.50
C CYS A 28 -3.24 -12.50 -0.09
N ASN A 29 -2.26 -11.71 0.33
CA ASN A 29 -2.47 -10.29 0.55
C ASN A 29 -2.02 -9.53 -0.70
N VAL A 30 -2.88 -8.68 -1.23
CA VAL A 30 -2.57 -7.81 -2.37
C VAL A 30 -2.61 -6.36 -1.92
N TRP A 31 -1.50 -5.67 -2.11
CA TRP A 31 -1.35 -4.24 -1.89
C TRP A 31 -1.79 -3.45 -3.11
N ASP A 32 -2.67 -2.48 -2.91
CA ASP A 32 -3.06 -1.49 -3.92
C ASP A 32 -2.30 -0.19 -3.65
N TRP A 33 -1.34 0.15 -4.51
CA TRP A 33 -0.57 1.39 -4.40
C TRP A 33 -1.42 2.63 -4.62
N ASP A 34 -2.54 2.51 -5.34
CA ASP A 34 -3.42 3.64 -5.62
C ASP A 34 -4.25 4.02 -4.39
N GLN A 35 -4.71 3.00 -3.66
CA GLN A 35 -5.54 3.16 -2.47
C GLN A 35 -4.74 3.06 -1.16
N LEU A 36 -3.44 2.78 -1.24
CA LEU A 36 -2.50 2.58 -0.11
C LEU A 36 -3.05 1.61 0.95
N ARG A 37 -3.68 0.53 0.48
CA ARG A 37 -4.30 -0.48 1.35
C ARG A 37 -3.94 -1.88 0.94
N MET A 38 -4.05 -2.80 1.89
CA MET A 38 -3.90 -4.22 1.65
C MET A 38 -5.27 -4.90 1.74
N VAL A 39 -5.57 -5.77 0.77
CA VAL A 39 -6.77 -6.60 0.78
C VAL A 39 -6.36 -8.06 0.73
N LYS A 40 -6.93 -8.87 1.62
CA LYS A 40 -6.75 -10.32 1.62
C LYS A 40 -7.70 -10.94 0.59
N VAL A 41 -7.16 -11.70 -0.35
CA VAL A 41 -7.94 -12.44 -1.34
C VAL A 41 -7.92 -13.92 -0.93
N LYS A 42 -9.09 -14.52 -0.79
CA LYS A 42 -9.28 -15.92 -0.38
C LYS A 42 -9.87 -16.75 -1.52
N GLY A 43 -9.48 -18.00 -1.62
CA GLY A 43 -10.08 -18.98 -2.53
C GLY A 43 -9.43 -20.35 -2.36
N THR A 44 -9.23 -21.05 -3.48
CA THR A 44 -8.66 -22.41 -3.50
C THR A 44 -7.37 -22.47 -4.32
N ALA A 45 -6.54 -23.48 -4.07
CA ALA A 45 -5.33 -23.76 -4.85
C ALA A 45 -5.61 -23.99 -6.35
N LYS A 46 -6.86 -24.32 -6.72
CA LYS A 46 -7.26 -24.40 -8.13
C LYS A 46 -7.27 -23.03 -8.80
N LEU A 47 -7.77 -22.00 -8.12
CA LEU A 47 -7.78 -20.63 -8.63
C LEU A 47 -6.38 -20.01 -8.54
N PHE A 48 -5.69 -20.27 -7.43
CA PHE A 48 -4.35 -19.75 -7.14
C PHE A 48 -3.34 -20.90 -7.13
N PRO A 49 -2.89 -21.37 -8.30
CA PRO A 49 -1.92 -22.46 -8.36
C PRO A 49 -0.52 -21.97 -7.95
N PRO A 50 0.34 -22.82 -7.34
CA PRO A 50 1.60 -22.40 -6.73
C PRO A 50 2.62 -21.76 -7.66
N GLU A 51 2.54 -22.06 -8.95
CA GLU A 51 3.49 -21.61 -9.96
C GLU A 51 3.04 -20.35 -10.71
N VAL A 52 1.82 -19.85 -10.47
CA VAL A 52 1.24 -18.72 -11.21
C VAL A 52 0.69 -17.66 -10.28
N GLU A 53 1.18 -16.43 -10.45
CA GLU A 53 0.70 -15.23 -9.75
C GLU A 53 -0.63 -14.75 -10.37
N THR A 54 -1.72 -15.42 -10.03
CA THR A 54 -3.07 -15.12 -10.53
C THR A 54 -3.82 -14.13 -9.65
N GLU A 55 -3.37 -13.94 -8.41
CA GLU A 55 -4.06 -13.14 -7.40
C GLU A 55 -4.20 -11.67 -7.77
N ILE A 56 -3.18 -11.09 -8.40
CA ILE A 56 -3.22 -9.70 -8.86
C ILE A 56 -4.31 -9.55 -9.94
N LEU A 57 -4.38 -10.49 -10.89
CA LEU A 57 -5.36 -10.47 -11.97
C LEU A 57 -6.79 -10.67 -11.45
N VAL A 58 -6.97 -11.52 -10.46
CA VAL A 58 -8.26 -11.73 -9.79
C VAL A 58 -8.67 -10.47 -9.04
N PHE A 59 -7.77 -9.92 -8.21
CA PHE A 59 -8.07 -8.74 -7.40
C PHE A 59 -8.34 -7.48 -8.24
N ALA A 60 -7.58 -7.27 -9.31
CA ALA A 60 -7.71 -6.11 -10.18
C ALA A 60 -9.12 -5.93 -10.76
N GLN A 61 -9.87 -7.03 -10.95
CA GLN A 61 -11.27 -6.99 -11.43
C GLN A 61 -12.23 -6.30 -10.46
N PHE A 62 -11.88 -6.29 -9.17
CA PHE A 62 -12.75 -5.79 -8.10
C PHE A 62 -12.20 -4.54 -7.41
N ALA A 63 -10.90 -4.24 -7.53
CA ALA A 63 -10.20 -3.22 -6.75
C ALA A 63 -10.91 -1.85 -6.72
N ASP A 64 -11.45 -1.40 -7.86
CA ASP A 64 -12.14 -0.10 -7.99
C ASP A 64 -13.60 -0.13 -7.52
N LEU A 65 -14.16 -1.31 -7.29
CA LEU A 65 -15.54 -1.52 -6.82
C LEU A 65 -15.62 -1.75 -5.32
N LEU A 66 -14.51 -2.10 -4.67
CA LEU A 66 -14.48 -2.43 -3.25
C LEU A 66 -14.49 -1.16 -2.38
N SER A 67 -15.47 -1.08 -1.48
CA SER A 67 -15.47 -0.08 -0.39
C SER A 67 -14.14 -0.11 0.39
N PRO A 68 -13.61 1.04 0.86
CA PRO A 68 -12.44 1.10 1.73
C PRO A 68 -12.55 0.27 3.01
N GLU A 69 -13.77 -0.01 3.47
CA GLU A 69 -14.03 -0.82 4.68
C GLU A 69 -13.83 -2.32 4.47
N ILE A 70 -13.70 -2.77 3.21
CA ILE A 70 -13.47 -4.17 2.90
C ILE A 70 -11.99 -4.50 3.08
N HIS A 71 -11.72 -5.50 3.92
CA HIS A 71 -10.39 -6.00 4.26
C HIS A 71 -10.08 -7.35 3.62
N ALA A 72 -11.10 -8.16 3.34
CA ALA A 72 -10.94 -9.40 2.60
C ALA A 72 -12.05 -9.66 1.59
N ILE A 73 -11.71 -10.39 0.55
CA ILE A 73 -12.65 -10.93 -0.44
C ILE A 73 -12.49 -12.43 -0.56
N THR A 74 -13.58 -13.12 -0.88
CA THR A 74 -13.58 -14.57 -1.19
C THR A 74 -14.02 -14.76 -2.62
N VAL A 75 -13.26 -15.53 -3.38
CA VAL A 75 -13.46 -15.79 -4.81
C VAL A 75 -13.58 -17.30 -5.02
N ASN A 76 -14.52 -17.72 -5.86
CA ASN A 76 -14.68 -19.13 -6.24
C ASN A 76 -13.73 -19.53 -7.38
N ASP A 77 -13.71 -20.82 -7.73
CA ASP A 77 -12.86 -21.35 -8.81
C ASP A 77 -13.09 -20.72 -10.20
N ASP A 78 -14.23 -20.06 -10.41
CA ASP A 78 -14.56 -19.35 -11.66
C ASP A 78 -14.07 -17.89 -11.65
N GLY A 79 -13.38 -17.46 -10.59
CA GLY A 79 -12.92 -16.09 -10.43
C GLY A 79 -14.01 -15.10 -10.00
N LEU A 80 -15.18 -15.58 -9.58
CA LEU A 80 -16.31 -14.75 -9.17
C LEU A 80 -16.28 -14.45 -7.67
N LEU A 81 -16.57 -13.19 -7.31
CA LEU A 81 -16.70 -12.75 -5.93
C LEU A 81 -17.90 -13.43 -5.27
N THR A 82 -17.65 -14.14 -4.17
CA THR A 82 -18.68 -14.86 -3.39
C THR A 82 -18.84 -14.34 -1.97
N GLY A 83 -17.89 -13.54 -1.47
CA GLY A 83 -17.97 -12.94 -0.14
C GLY A 83 -17.02 -11.77 0.03
N VAL A 84 -17.33 -10.92 1.01
CA VAL A 84 -16.51 -9.80 1.45
C VAL A 84 -16.47 -9.79 2.97
N SER A 85 -15.39 -9.27 3.55
CA SER A 85 -15.19 -9.14 4.99
C SER A 85 -14.76 -7.73 5.35
N THR A 86 -15.40 -7.17 6.36
CA THR A 86 -15.02 -5.90 7.01
C THR A 86 -14.44 -6.14 8.40
N ASP A 87 -14.01 -7.37 8.69
CA ASP A 87 -13.43 -7.72 9.98
C ASP A 87 -12.04 -7.06 10.11
N PRO A 88 -11.82 -6.20 11.12
CA PRO A 88 -10.54 -5.51 11.31
C PRO A 88 -9.37 -6.48 11.61
N GLU A 89 -9.63 -7.69 12.10
CA GLU A 89 -8.57 -8.71 12.27
C GLU A 89 -8.05 -9.23 10.93
N GLU A 90 -8.76 -8.96 9.83
CA GLU A 90 -8.33 -9.29 8.48
C GLU A 90 -7.61 -8.14 7.77
N ASP A 91 -7.60 -6.95 8.37
CA ASP A 91 -6.85 -5.82 7.85
C ASP A 91 -5.35 -6.02 8.08
N ASN A 92 -4.64 -6.36 7.00
CA ASN A 92 -3.18 -6.46 6.99
C ASN A 92 -2.50 -5.19 6.46
N THR A 93 -3.23 -4.08 6.29
CA THR A 93 -2.68 -2.84 5.72
C THR A 93 -1.43 -2.39 6.47
N MET A 94 -0.30 -2.37 5.74
CA MET A 94 0.97 -1.85 6.23
C MET A 94 0.82 -0.40 6.68
N PHE A 95 1.57 -0.01 7.70
CA PHE A 95 1.64 1.39 8.08
C PHE A 95 2.68 2.09 7.22
N THR A 96 2.37 3.28 6.69
CA THR A 96 3.41 4.14 6.12
C THR A 96 4.15 4.76 7.29
N GLY A 97 5.36 4.29 7.56
CA GLY A 97 6.12 4.84 8.67
C GLY A 97 7.01 6.00 8.25
N TYR A 98 7.06 6.97 9.15
CA TYR A 98 7.88 8.16 9.03
C TYR A 98 8.91 8.12 10.15
N LEU A 99 10.19 8.19 9.80
CA LEU A 99 11.25 8.28 10.81
C LEU A 99 11.16 9.63 11.52
N SER A 100 11.15 9.61 12.85
CA SER A 100 11.13 10.83 13.67
C SER A 100 12.41 11.64 13.50
N PHE A 101 12.28 12.95 13.30
CA PHE A 101 13.43 13.87 13.18
C PHE A 101 14.32 13.92 14.40
N SER A 102 13.75 13.72 15.58
CA SER A 102 14.52 13.62 16.83
C SER A 102 15.61 12.56 16.79
N ASN A 103 15.50 11.58 15.88
CA ASN A 103 16.38 10.42 15.83
C ASN A 103 17.37 10.49 14.65
N VAL A 104 17.34 11.55 13.83
CA VAL A 104 18.17 11.66 12.63
C VAL A 104 18.84 13.05 12.58
N GLU A 105 19.94 13.19 13.31
CA GLU A 105 20.71 14.45 13.43
C GLU A 105 21.14 15.02 12.07
N SER A 106 21.44 14.15 11.10
CA SER A 106 21.85 14.56 9.74
C SER A 106 20.81 15.34 8.96
N LEU A 107 19.57 15.41 9.45
CA LEU A 107 18.47 16.13 8.82
C LEU A 107 17.96 17.32 9.66
N ALA A 108 18.64 17.69 10.75
CA ALA A 108 18.20 18.75 11.66
C ALA A 108 17.98 20.12 10.97
N ASP A 109 18.74 20.42 9.92
CA ASP A 109 18.67 21.69 9.18
C ASP A 109 17.79 21.64 7.93
N CYS A 110 17.20 20.48 7.62
CA CYS A 110 16.34 20.37 6.46
C CYS A 110 14.99 21.07 6.76
N ARG A 111 14.30 21.53 5.71
CA ARG A 111 12.98 22.18 5.84
C ARG A 111 11.87 21.16 5.88
N THR A 112 11.01 21.23 6.89
CA THR A 112 9.98 20.24 7.09
C THR A 112 8.58 20.73 6.67
N ILE A 113 7.88 19.96 5.83
CA ILE A 113 6.52 20.28 5.32
C ILE A 113 5.50 19.27 5.84
N GLN A 114 4.32 19.66 6.32
CA GLN A 114 3.30 18.70 6.77
C GLN A 114 2.58 18.06 5.57
N TYR A 115 2.30 16.74 5.59
CA TYR A 115 1.68 16.06 4.44
C TYR A 115 0.39 16.70 3.97
N PHE A 116 -0.48 17.09 4.91
CA PHE A 116 -1.79 17.66 4.57
C PHE A 116 -1.70 19.01 3.84
N LYS A 117 -0.51 19.64 3.81
CA LYS A 117 -0.25 20.87 3.03
C LYS A 117 0.20 20.57 1.60
N LEU A 118 0.45 19.30 1.28
CA LEU A 118 0.82 18.85 -0.04
C LEU A 118 -0.45 18.55 -0.85
N GLN A 119 -0.42 18.89 -2.12
CA GLN A 119 -1.44 18.59 -3.10
C GLN A 119 -0.83 17.66 -4.16
N GLU A 120 -1.51 16.56 -4.45
CA GLU A 120 -1.07 15.64 -5.51
C GLU A 120 -1.17 16.28 -6.88
N ILE A 121 -0.06 16.25 -7.64
CA ILE A 121 0.01 16.67 -9.04
C ILE A 121 -0.03 15.44 -9.94
N ASP A 122 0.76 14.41 -9.61
CA ASP A 122 0.82 13.16 -10.37
C ASP A 122 1.36 12.02 -9.51
N ARG A 123 1.29 10.80 -10.02
CA ARG A 123 1.89 9.59 -9.43
C ARG A 123 2.93 9.04 -10.40
N LEU A 124 4.19 9.06 -9.99
CA LEU A 124 5.33 8.68 -10.82
C LEU A 124 5.59 7.16 -10.80
N GLY A 125 4.91 6.42 -9.93
CA GLY A 125 4.99 4.97 -9.84
C GLY A 125 4.55 4.46 -8.46
N PRO A 126 4.78 3.16 -8.18
CA PRO A 126 4.41 2.51 -6.92
C PRO A 126 4.92 3.26 -5.68
N GLY A 127 3.99 3.87 -4.94
CA GLY A 127 4.28 4.65 -3.76
C GLY A 127 5.19 5.85 -4.02
N VAL A 128 5.17 6.43 -5.21
CA VAL A 128 5.91 7.65 -5.56
C VAL A 128 4.95 8.70 -6.10
N ASP A 129 4.76 9.78 -5.34
CA ASP A 129 3.88 10.88 -5.72
C ASP A 129 4.71 12.11 -6.09
N LEU A 130 4.28 12.82 -7.14
CA LEU A 130 4.66 14.19 -7.41
C LEU A 130 3.63 15.11 -6.75
N LEU A 131 4.09 15.92 -5.80
CA LEU A 131 3.24 16.78 -4.99
C LEU A 131 3.67 18.25 -5.12
N SER A 132 2.76 19.17 -4.86
CA SER A 132 3.06 20.60 -4.67
C SER A 132 2.63 21.11 -3.31
N TYR A 133 3.30 22.15 -2.83
CA TYR A 133 2.84 22.96 -1.70
C TYR A 133 3.14 24.43 -1.93
N GLU A 134 2.34 25.28 -1.32
CA GLU A 134 2.56 26.72 -1.31
C GLU A 134 3.63 27.11 -0.29
N VAL A 135 4.51 28.02 -0.70
CA VAL A 135 5.42 28.72 0.21
C VAL A 135 4.96 30.16 0.39
N GLU A 136 5.48 30.83 1.41
CA GLU A 136 5.15 32.23 1.73
C GLU A 136 5.39 33.21 0.56
N SER A 137 6.26 32.86 -0.40
CA SER A 137 6.49 33.66 -1.61
C SER A 137 5.41 33.51 -2.69
N GLY A 138 4.40 32.65 -2.49
CA GLY A 138 3.24 32.48 -3.37
C GLY A 138 3.47 31.65 -4.64
N ASN A 139 4.67 31.06 -4.81
CA ASN A 139 4.96 30.15 -5.92
C ASN A 139 4.93 28.69 -5.44
N PRO A 140 4.11 27.81 -6.06
CA PRO A 140 4.06 26.42 -5.65
C PRO A 140 5.40 25.72 -5.89
N HIS A 141 5.91 25.06 -4.86
CA HIS A 141 7.09 24.21 -4.95
C HIS A 141 6.66 22.78 -5.23
N LYS A 142 7.39 22.09 -6.10
CA LYS A 142 7.16 20.67 -6.42
C LYS A 142 8.14 19.78 -5.67
N VAL A 143 7.65 18.67 -5.15
CA VAL A 143 8.44 17.65 -4.44
C VAL A 143 8.02 16.26 -4.88
N VAL A 144 8.95 15.32 -4.76
CA VAL A 144 8.65 13.90 -4.91
C VAL A 144 8.55 13.30 -3.52
N PHE A 145 7.45 12.60 -3.26
CA PHE A 145 7.24 11.88 -2.04
C PHE A 145 7.29 10.37 -2.28
N LYS A 146 8.03 9.65 -1.44
CA LYS A 146 8.13 8.20 -1.47
C LYS A 146 7.47 7.62 -0.22
N PHE A 147 6.43 6.83 -0.41
CA PHE A 147 5.87 6.00 0.65
C PHE A 147 6.85 4.87 0.98
N ASN A 148 7.07 4.66 2.28
CA ASN A 148 7.78 3.50 2.81
C ASN A 148 6.78 2.69 3.65
N PRO A 149 5.96 1.83 3.03
CA PRO A 149 5.11 0.91 3.76
C PRO A 149 5.98 -0.02 4.60
N MET A 150 5.60 -0.21 5.86
CA MET A 150 6.26 -1.11 6.80
C MET A 150 5.21 -2.04 7.41
N GLY A 151 5.60 -3.30 7.63
CA GLY A 151 4.73 -4.29 8.28
C GLY A 151 4.31 -3.82 9.67
N LYS A 152 3.06 -4.07 10.07
CA LYS A 152 2.52 -3.64 11.37
C LYS A 152 3.48 -4.06 12.50
N PRO A 153 3.93 -3.14 13.37
CA PRO A 153 4.73 -3.53 14.52
C PRO A 153 3.86 -4.43 15.39
N SER A 154 4.38 -5.59 15.81
CA SER A 154 3.70 -6.44 16.78
C SER A 154 3.25 -5.57 17.97
N GLN A 155 1.99 -5.70 18.42
CA GLN A 155 1.37 -4.84 19.46
C GLN A 155 2.16 -4.70 20.78
N LYS A 156 3.28 -5.41 20.95
CA LYS A 156 4.20 -5.29 22.08
C LYS A 156 5.13 -4.08 22.04
N LYS A 157 5.23 -3.28 20.98
CA LYS A 157 6.07 -2.06 20.99
C LYS A 157 5.44 -0.84 20.30
N GLU A 158 5.20 0.15 21.14
CA GLU A 158 5.11 1.59 20.88
C GLU A 158 3.85 2.17 20.22
N ARG A 159 2.92 2.61 21.08
CA ARG A 159 2.17 3.85 20.87
C ARG A 159 3.13 5.04 20.97
N LYS A 160 3.67 5.52 19.85
CA LYS A 160 4.20 6.89 19.77
C LYS A 160 3.47 7.61 18.65
N LYS A 161 2.71 8.64 19.04
CA LYS A 161 1.98 9.55 18.14
C LYS A 161 2.98 10.15 17.16
N SER A 162 2.83 9.88 15.88
CA SER A 162 3.64 10.48 14.81
C SER A 162 2.97 11.75 14.31
N THR A 163 3.68 12.87 14.46
CA THR A 163 3.38 14.15 13.79
C THR A 163 4.10 14.14 12.44
N LEU A 164 3.39 14.42 11.34
CA LEU A 164 3.91 14.31 9.96
C LEU A 164 4.72 15.53 9.53
N THR A 165 5.93 15.29 8.98
CA THR A 165 6.71 16.36 8.34
C THR A 165 7.72 15.82 7.28
N PHE A 166 7.92 16.51 6.13
CA PHE A 166 8.46 16.03 4.82
C PHE A 166 9.69 16.83 4.36
N TRP A 167 10.49 16.26 3.43
CA TRP A 167 11.76 16.85 2.94
C TRP A 167 11.82 17.11 1.44
N GLN A 168 12.59 18.14 1.08
CA GLN A 168 13.06 18.42 -0.27
C GLN A 168 14.60 18.35 -0.28
N LYS A 169 15.18 17.46 -1.10
CA LYS A 169 16.63 17.51 -1.40
C LYS A 169 16.80 18.25 -2.72
N ASN A 170 17.11 19.55 -2.65
CA ASN A 170 17.47 20.33 -3.83
C ASN A 170 18.81 19.81 -4.36
N LYS A 171 18.78 19.11 -5.50
CA LYS A 171 19.95 19.06 -6.38
C LYS A 171 19.75 20.20 -7.36
N ALA A 172 20.49 21.28 -7.16
CA ALA A 172 20.65 22.28 -8.21
C ALA A 172 21.23 21.55 -9.43
N LEU A 173 20.49 21.54 -10.54
CA LEU A 173 21.10 21.32 -11.84
C LEU A 173 21.80 22.63 -12.17
N GLU A 174 23.12 22.66 -11.97
CA GLU A 174 24.01 23.62 -12.63
C GLU A 174 24.14 23.29 -14.11
#